data_AF-A0A7Y5NE34-F1
#
_entry.id   AF-A0A7Y5NE34-F1
#
_cell.length_a   1.000
_cell.length_b   1.000
_cell.length_c   1.000
_cell.angle_alpha   90.00
_cell.angle_beta   90.00
_cell.angle_gamma   90.00
#
_symmetry.space_group_name_H-M   'P 1'
#
loop_
_entity.id
_entity.type
_entity.pdbx_description
1 polymer ?
#
loop_
_entity_poly.entity_id
_entity_poly.type
_entity_poly.pdbx_seq_one_letter_code
_entity_poly.pdbx_strand_id
1 'polypeptide(L)'
;MSQTFSLIYSNQFVYQLAIRLLFGRHFRARYEALAAEIPNSAQVVDVCAGDCYLYRRFLRKKGVQYLGLELSPHLVRAARAQGVSVEQFDIRQDEIPSAEFVVMQGSLYQFLPNVEVAVHKMLAAARRKVIIAEPIRNLSSEDNWLGKASRILTQPDANSPAYAGQRFNEQSLQKLFDSFATFERAFLIPGGREMIGVFRGRGKEAL
;
A
#
# COMPACT_ATOMS: atom_id res chain seq x y z
N MET A 1 -5.57 -33.03 -2.83
CA MET A 1 -4.80 -32.66 -4.05
C MET A 1 -3.81 -31.59 -3.63
N SER A 2 -2.52 -31.87 -3.83
CA SER A 2 -1.40 -31.03 -3.39
C SER A 2 -1.43 -29.68 -4.10
N GLN A 3 -1.54 -28.59 -3.32
CA GLN A 3 -1.42 -27.23 -3.85
C GLN A 3 0.04 -26.98 -4.19
N THR A 4 0.35 -26.95 -5.48
CA THR A 4 1.67 -26.57 -5.97
C THR A 4 1.75 -25.04 -5.94
N PHE A 5 2.02 -24.49 -4.75
CA PHE A 5 2.45 -23.10 -4.65
C PHE A 5 3.67 -22.92 -5.55
N SER A 6 3.62 -21.96 -6.47
CA SER A 6 4.85 -21.49 -7.13
C SER A 6 5.86 -21.17 -6.03
N LEU A 7 7.02 -21.84 -6.05
CA LEU A 7 8.12 -21.73 -5.06
C LEU A 7 8.59 -20.29 -4.80
N ILE A 8 8.21 -19.35 -5.68
CA ILE A 8 8.56 -17.94 -5.61
C ILE A 8 7.59 -17.15 -4.71
N TYR A 9 6.32 -17.58 -4.59
CA TYR A 9 5.31 -16.93 -3.74
C TYR A 9 5.27 -17.48 -2.31
N SER A 10 5.72 -18.72 -2.11
CA SER A 10 5.86 -19.33 -0.77
C SER A 10 6.93 -18.63 0.08
N ASN A 11 7.83 -17.88 -0.55
CA ASN A 11 8.84 -17.07 0.14
C ASN A 11 8.67 -15.58 -0.21
N GLN A 12 7.89 -14.87 0.60
CA GLN A 12 7.57 -13.45 0.47
C GLN A 12 8.83 -12.54 0.46
N PHE A 13 9.97 -13.03 0.96
CA PHE A 13 11.27 -12.35 0.82
C PHE A 13 11.78 -12.36 -0.62
N VAL A 14 11.55 -13.42 -1.40
CA VAL A 14 11.91 -13.50 -2.82
C VAL A 14 11.03 -12.58 -3.65
N TYR A 15 9.74 -12.50 -3.34
CA TYR A 15 8.82 -11.52 -3.94
C TYR A 15 9.22 -10.08 -3.62
N GLN A 16 9.58 -9.77 -2.37
CA GLN A 16 10.12 -8.45 -2.02
C GLN A 16 11.46 -8.15 -2.69
N LEU A 17 12.34 -9.13 -2.82
CA LEU A 17 13.61 -8.97 -3.54
C LEU A 17 13.36 -8.74 -5.04
N ALA A 18 12.40 -9.45 -5.63
CA ALA A 18 11.97 -9.26 -7.02
C ALA A 18 11.35 -7.87 -7.23
N ILE A 19 10.48 -7.40 -6.32
CA ILE A 19 9.96 -6.02 -6.35
C ILE A 19 11.07 -4.99 -6.16
N ARG A 20 12.01 -5.21 -5.22
CA ARG A 20 13.18 -4.32 -5.05
C ARG A 20 14.04 -4.26 -6.31
N LEU A 21 14.23 -5.37 -7.00
CA LEU A 21 14.97 -5.45 -8.26
C LEU A 21 14.20 -4.82 -9.44
N LEU A 22 12.89 -5.07 -9.56
CA LEU A 22 12.00 -4.52 -10.60
C LEU A 22 11.82 -3.01 -10.48
N PHE A 23 11.66 -2.49 -9.26
CA PHE A 23 11.53 -1.06 -9.02
C PHE A 23 12.89 -0.36 -8.95
N GLY A 24 13.98 -1.09 -8.73
CA GLY A 24 15.37 -0.62 -8.84
C GLY A 24 15.59 0.70 -8.11
N ARG A 25 16.19 1.68 -8.81
CA ARG A 25 16.53 3.00 -8.26
C ARG A 25 15.34 3.82 -7.71
N HIS A 26 14.11 3.56 -8.17
CA HIS A 26 12.93 4.31 -7.72
C HIS A 26 12.18 3.60 -6.59
N PHE A 27 12.58 2.39 -6.19
CA PHE A 27 11.99 1.69 -5.05
C PHE A 27 12.14 2.51 -3.77
N ARG A 28 13.23 3.25 -3.59
CA ARG A 28 13.41 4.11 -2.42
C ARG A 28 12.59 5.41 -2.52
N ALA A 29 12.60 6.02 -3.70
CA ALA A 29 11.93 7.29 -3.98
C ALA A 29 10.42 7.26 -3.68
N ARG A 30 9.75 6.12 -3.91
CA ARG A 30 8.32 5.98 -3.58
C ARG A 30 8.03 6.14 -2.09
N TYR A 31 8.85 5.53 -1.24
CA TYR A 31 8.68 5.64 0.21
C TYR A 31 9.12 7.01 0.72
N GLU A 32 10.13 7.64 0.09
CA GLU A 32 10.55 8.99 0.43
C GLU A 32 9.45 10.02 0.13
N ALA A 33 8.83 9.93 -1.05
CA ALA A 33 7.71 10.79 -1.43
C ALA A 33 6.52 10.63 -0.46
N LEU A 34 6.15 9.39 -0.14
CA LEU A 34 5.08 9.11 0.83
C LEU A 34 5.43 9.62 2.24
N ALA A 35 6.67 9.38 2.69
CA ALA A 35 7.11 9.83 4.00
C ALA A 35 7.22 11.35 4.13
N ALA A 36 7.43 12.08 3.02
CA ALA A 36 7.48 13.54 3.01
C ALA A 36 6.12 14.17 3.39
N GLU A 37 5.02 13.49 3.11
CA GLU A 37 3.65 13.93 3.42
C GLU A 37 3.27 13.79 4.90
N ILE A 38 4.06 13.02 5.67
CA ILE A 38 3.80 12.74 7.08
C ILE A 38 4.66 13.68 7.94
N PRO A 39 4.11 14.50 8.84
CA PRO A 39 4.92 15.34 9.74
C PRO A 39 5.76 14.52 10.74
N ASN A 40 6.75 15.17 11.35
CA ASN A 40 7.46 14.59 12.50
C ASN A 40 6.49 14.40 13.67
N SER A 41 6.72 13.37 14.47
CA SER A 41 5.96 13.04 15.69
C SER A 41 4.46 12.81 15.50
N ALA A 42 3.99 12.63 14.27
CA ALA A 42 2.59 12.37 13.97
C ALA A 42 2.14 10.96 14.41
N GLN A 43 0.83 10.78 14.62
CA GLN A 43 0.22 9.45 14.74
C GLN A 43 -0.13 8.89 13.37
N VAL A 44 0.41 7.72 13.04
CA VAL A 44 0.30 7.09 11.72
C VAL A 44 -0.21 5.66 11.85
N VAL A 45 -1.28 5.36 11.12
CA VAL A 45 -1.71 3.99 10.84
C VAL A 45 -1.36 3.66 9.39
N ASP A 46 -0.59 2.61 9.17
CA ASP A 46 -0.21 2.10 7.84
C ASP A 46 -0.99 0.82 7.56
N VAL A 47 -1.93 0.88 6.62
CA VAL A 47 -2.77 -0.26 6.27
C VAL A 47 -2.17 -1.06 5.12
N CYS A 48 -2.23 -2.39 5.23
CA CYS A 48 -1.49 -3.31 4.38
C CYS A 48 0.03 -3.08 4.47
N ALA A 49 0.54 -2.96 5.70
CA ALA A 49 1.89 -2.49 6.00
C ALA A 49 3.01 -3.42 5.51
N GLY A 50 2.72 -4.66 5.13
CA GLY A 50 3.72 -5.61 4.64
C GLY A 50 4.80 -5.89 5.68
N ASP A 51 6.08 -5.73 5.31
CA ASP A 51 7.23 -5.81 6.23
C ASP A 51 7.50 -4.52 7.01
N CYS A 52 6.55 -3.58 7.00
CA CYS A 52 6.65 -2.26 7.59
C CYS A 52 7.87 -1.45 7.09
N TYR A 53 8.26 -1.63 5.81
CA TYR A 53 9.44 -0.96 5.25
C TYR A 53 9.37 0.57 5.35
N LEU A 54 8.18 1.14 5.10
CA LEU A 54 7.92 2.59 5.21
C LEU A 54 8.32 3.09 6.60
N TYR A 55 7.82 2.45 7.65
CA TYR A 55 8.16 2.78 9.03
C TYR A 55 9.64 2.60 9.31
N ARG A 56 10.17 1.39 9.06
CA ARG A 56 11.52 1.00 9.46
C ARG A 56 12.59 1.88 8.83
N ARG A 57 12.37 2.36 7.60
CA ARG A 57 13.36 3.13 6.85
C ARG A 57 13.12 4.64 6.83
N PHE A 58 11.88 5.10 6.96
CA PHE A 58 11.55 6.51 6.77
C PHE A 58 10.84 7.15 7.95
N LEU A 59 9.85 6.49 8.54
CA LEU A 59 9.03 7.13 9.58
C LEU A 59 9.62 7.00 10.98
N ARG A 60 10.35 5.92 11.28
CA ARG A 60 10.96 5.71 12.60
C ARG A 60 11.85 6.88 13.02
N LYS A 61 12.68 7.39 12.11
CA LYS A 61 13.55 8.57 12.35
C LYS A 61 12.77 9.89 12.53
N LYS A 62 11.49 9.94 12.16
CA LYS A 62 10.61 11.09 12.33
C LYS A 62 9.91 11.09 13.70
N GLY A 63 10.16 10.06 14.53
CA GLY A 63 9.56 9.96 15.86
C GLY A 63 8.04 9.76 15.86
N VAL A 64 7.47 9.23 14.77
CA VAL A 64 6.02 8.99 14.66
C VAL A 64 5.55 7.94 15.67
N GLN A 65 4.32 8.09 16.14
CA GLN A 65 3.58 7.03 16.83
C GLN A 65 2.95 6.14 15.75
N TYR A 66 3.51 4.95 15.54
CA TYR A 66 3.18 4.10 14.40
C TYR A 66 2.39 2.86 14.83
N LEU A 67 1.40 2.50 13.99
CA LEU A 67 0.76 1.19 14.00
C LEU A 67 0.65 0.67 12.57
N GLY A 68 1.27 -0.49 12.30
CA GLY A 68 1.05 -1.21 11.05
C GLY A 68 -0.15 -2.16 11.16
N LEU A 69 -0.96 -2.25 10.12
CA LEU A 69 -2.05 -3.21 10.00
C LEU A 69 -1.77 -4.14 8.83
N GLU A 70 -1.73 -5.44 9.07
CA GLU A 70 -1.32 -6.43 8.06
C GLU A 70 -2.15 -7.72 8.16
N LEU A 71 -2.61 -8.23 7.02
CA LEU A 71 -3.44 -9.44 6.98
C LEU A 71 -2.60 -10.69 7.27
N SER A 72 -1.35 -10.73 6.80
CA SER A 72 -0.48 -11.90 6.92
C SER A 72 0.07 -12.07 8.34
N PRO A 73 -0.34 -13.13 9.08
CA PRO A 73 0.17 -13.35 10.44
C PRO A 73 1.67 -13.64 10.48
N HIS A 74 2.26 -14.12 9.37
CA HIS A 74 3.71 -14.30 9.26
C HIS A 74 4.45 -12.96 9.27
N LEU A 75 3.98 -11.98 8.49
CA LEU A 75 4.59 -10.65 8.44
C LEU A 75 4.43 -9.91 9.77
N VAL A 76 3.25 -10.02 10.39
CA VAL A 76 2.99 -9.49 11.73
C VAL A 76 4.00 -10.04 12.74
N ARG A 77 4.20 -11.37 12.79
CA ARG A 77 5.19 -11.99 13.70
C ARG A 77 6.62 -11.50 13.40
N ALA A 78 7.01 -11.45 12.12
CA ALA A 78 8.35 -11.03 11.72
C ALA A 78 8.64 -9.56 12.07
N ALA A 79 7.66 -8.66 11.90
CA ALA A 79 7.80 -7.25 12.23
C ALA A 79 7.76 -7.01 13.76
N ARG A 80 6.91 -7.73 14.51
CA ARG A 80 6.92 -7.70 16.00
C ARG A 80 8.25 -8.16 16.57
N ALA A 81 8.86 -9.21 16.02
CA ALA A 81 10.19 -9.67 16.41
C ALA A 81 11.29 -8.61 16.21
N GLN A 82 11.03 -7.60 15.38
CA GLN A 82 11.92 -6.45 15.15
C GLN A 82 11.51 -5.20 15.97
N GLY A 83 10.60 -5.35 16.92
CA GLY A 83 10.11 -4.26 17.78
C GLY A 83 9.20 -3.27 17.07
N VAL A 84 8.60 -3.64 15.94
CA VAL A 84 7.61 -2.79 15.25
C VAL A 84 6.23 -3.03 15.84
N SER A 85 5.51 -1.95 16.15
CA SER A 85 4.09 -2.00 16.49
C SER A 85 3.26 -2.34 15.25
N VAL A 86 2.71 -3.55 15.22
CA VAL A 86 1.92 -4.07 14.11
C VAL A 86 0.86 -5.04 14.63
N GLU A 87 -0.31 -5.05 14.00
CA GLU A 87 -1.43 -5.91 14.34
C GLU A 87 -1.91 -6.68 13.11
N GLN A 88 -2.43 -7.90 13.37
CA GLN A 88 -3.12 -8.65 12.34
C GLN A 88 -4.48 -8.01 12.10
N PHE A 89 -4.79 -7.71 10.85
CA PHE A 89 -5.94 -6.89 10.50
C PHE A 89 -6.45 -7.20 9.08
N ASP A 90 -7.76 -7.39 8.94
CA ASP A 90 -8.46 -7.48 7.66
C ASP A 90 -9.31 -6.23 7.45
N ILE A 91 -8.85 -5.32 6.58
CA ILE A 91 -9.59 -4.10 6.21
C ILE A 91 -11.00 -4.37 5.65
N ARG A 92 -11.32 -5.59 5.21
CA ARG A 92 -12.68 -5.93 4.77
C ARG A 92 -13.63 -6.15 5.94
N GLN A 93 -13.12 -6.54 7.10
CA GLN A 93 -13.90 -6.94 8.28
C GLN A 93 -13.74 -5.97 9.46
N ASP A 94 -12.52 -5.49 9.68
CA ASP A 94 -12.13 -4.81 10.91
C ASP A 94 -12.14 -3.28 10.78
N GLU A 95 -12.42 -2.57 11.87
CA GLU A 95 -12.37 -1.09 11.89
C GLU A 95 -10.93 -0.58 12.02
N ILE A 96 -10.55 0.39 11.19
CA ILE A 96 -9.21 0.98 11.25
C ILE A 96 -9.11 1.87 12.50
N PRO A 97 -8.12 1.66 13.40
CA PRO A 97 -7.91 2.54 14.55
C PRO A 97 -7.71 4.01 14.15
N SER A 98 -8.27 4.93 14.95
CA SER A 98 -8.20 6.37 14.67
C SER A 98 -6.78 6.92 14.81
N ALA A 99 -6.30 7.63 13.78
CA ALA A 99 -4.97 8.25 13.77
C ALA A 99 -5.00 9.65 13.13
N GLU A 100 -3.91 10.40 13.23
CA GLU A 100 -3.80 11.65 12.48
C GLU A 100 -3.69 11.38 10.98
N PHE A 101 -2.85 10.41 10.61
CA PHE A 101 -2.61 10.01 9.24
C PHE A 101 -2.91 8.53 9.09
N VAL A 102 -3.66 8.20 8.03
CA VAL A 102 -3.86 6.81 7.59
C VAL A 102 -3.26 6.67 6.20
N VAL A 103 -2.36 5.71 6.02
CA VAL A 103 -1.64 5.53 4.76
C VAL A 103 -1.82 4.14 4.21
N MET A 104 -1.83 4.03 2.88
CA MET A 104 -1.80 2.76 2.16
C MET A 104 -0.82 2.88 1.01
N GLN A 105 0.03 1.89 0.83
CA GLN A 105 1.02 1.89 -0.24
C GLN A 105 1.02 0.60 -1.05
N GLY A 106 0.70 0.70 -2.33
CA GLY A 106 0.82 -0.36 -3.32
C GLY A 106 -0.11 -1.55 -3.07
N SER A 107 -1.24 -1.30 -2.42
CA SER A 107 -2.20 -2.33 -2.03
C SER A 107 -3.64 -1.99 -2.41
N LEU A 108 -3.89 -0.82 -3.01
CA LEU A 108 -5.25 -0.36 -3.30
C LEU A 108 -5.96 -1.28 -4.31
N TYR A 109 -5.23 -1.76 -5.32
CA TYR A 109 -5.76 -2.67 -6.33
C TYR A 109 -6.34 -3.98 -5.75
N GLN A 110 -5.93 -4.39 -4.55
CA GLN A 110 -6.40 -5.63 -3.90
C GLN A 110 -7.87 -5.54 -3.45
N PHE A 111 -8.46 -4.35 -3.51
CA PHE A 111 -9.85 -4.08 -3.13
C PHE A 111 -10.78 -3.88 -4.32
N LEU A 112 -10.29 -4.00 -5.56
CA LEU A 112 -11.15 -3.95 -6.73
C LEU A 112 -12.15 -5.12 -6.75
N PRO A 113 -13.40 -4.90 -7.23
CA PRO A 113 -13.93 -3.63 -7.74
C PRO A 113 -14.43 -2.67 -6.64
N ASN A 114 -14.55 -3.12 -5.39
CA ASN A 114 -15.17 -2.38 -4.28
C ASN A 114 -14.14 -1.54 -3.49
N VAL A 115 -13.25 -0.86 -4.21
CA VAL A 115 -12.12 -0.12 -3.63
C VAL A 115 -12.58 1.03 -2.73
N GLU A 116 -13.73 1.61 -3.02
CA GLU A 116 -14.31 2.73 -2.31
C GLU A 116 -14.58 2.38 -0.85
N VAL A 117 -14.95 1.13 -0.55
CA VAL A 117 -15.16 0.66 0.82
C VAL A 117 -13.88 0.80 1.65
N ALA A 118 -12.73 0.41 1.09
CA ALA A 118 -11.45 0.54 1.77
C ALA A 118 -11.08 2.01 2.00
N VAL A 119 -11.27 2.86 0.98
CA VAL A 119 -10.97 4.30 1.07
C VAL A 119 -11.87 4.99 2.10
N HIS A 120 -13.16 4.67 2.15
CA HIS A 120 -14.09 5.20 3.16
C HIS A 120 -13.69 4.82 4.58
N LYS A 121 -13.24 3.58 4.80
CA LYS A 121 -12.72 3.16 6.13
C LYS A 121 -11.48 3.96 6.51
N MET A 122 -10.57 4.20 5.58
CA MET A 122 -9.39 5.04 5.83
C MET A 122 -9.79 6.48 6.17
N LEU A 123 -10.74 7.06 5.42
CA LEU A 123 -11.25 8.42 5.65
C LEU A 123 -11.93 8.57 7.01
N ALA A 124 -12.68 7.56 7.46
CA ALA A 124 -13.33 7.54 8.77
C ALA A 124 -12.30 7.51 9.93
N ALA A 125 -11.18 6.81 9.75
CA ALA A 125 -10.13 6.68 10.76
C ALA A 125 -9.16 7.88 10.80
N ALA A 126 -8.97 8.58 9.67
CA ALA A 126 -8.01 9.67 9.57
C ALA A 126 -8.56 11.00 10.10
N ARG A 127 -7.94 11.55 11.14
CA ARG A 127 -8.28 12.89 11.67
C ARG A 127 -7.73 14.02 10.81
N ARG A 128 -6.59 13.84 10.13
CA ARG A 128 -5.95 14.89 9.32
C ARG A 128 -5.87 14.54 7.83
N LYS A 129 -5.23 13.43 7.47
CA LYS A 129 -5.06 13.05 6.06
C LYS A 129 -5.13 11.55 5.84
N VAL A 130 -5.68 11.17 4.70
CA VAL A 130 -5.44 9.86 4.08
C VAL A 130 -4.42 10.07 2.96
N ILE A 131 -3.42 9.19 2.89
CA ILE A 131 -2.41 9.23 1.82
C ILE A 131 -2.32 7.84 1.17
N ILE A 132 -2.64 7.77 -0.12
CA ILE A 132 -2.65 6.51 -0.87
C ILE A 132 -1.64 6.60 -1.99
N ALA A 133 -0.63 5.72 -1.99
CA ALA A 133 0.36 5.61 -3.05
C ALA A 133 0.09 4.33 -3.83
N GLU A 134 -0.20 4.41 -5.13
CA GLU A 134 -0.57 3.23 -5.93
C GLU A 134 0.15 3.22 -7.29
N PRO A 135 0.67 2.05 -7.73
CA PRO A 135 1.19 1.86 -9.08
C PRO A 135 0.15 2.14 -10.17
N ILE A 136 0.53 2.99 -11.12
CA ILE A 136 -0.28 3.37 -12.29
C ILE A 136 0.34 2.91 -13.62
N ARG A 137 1.60 2.46 -13.59
CA ARG A 137 2.31 1.89 -14.74
C ARG A 137 2.94 0.59 -14.30
N ASN A 138 2.43 -0.52 -14.84
CA ASN A 138 3.05 -1.82 -14.62
C ASN A 138 4.15 -2.03 -15.66
N LEU A 139 5.27 -2.60 -15.23
CA LEU A 139 6.29 -3.11 -16.15
C LEU A 139 5.72 -4.14 -17.13
N SER A 140 4.52 -4.69 -16.86
CA SER A 140 3.80 -5.61 -17.73
C SER A 140 3.17 -4.97 -18.97
N SER A 141 3.22 -3.65 -19.14
CA SER A 141 2.72 -2.96 -20.36
C SER A 141 3.83 -2.55 -21.33
N GLU A 142 5.11 -2.79 -21.02
CA GLU A 142 6.21 -2.62 -21.97
C GLU A 142 6.45 -3.93 -22.73
N ASP A 143 6.59 -3.85 -24.06
CA ASP A 143 6.85 -4.98 -24.98
C ASP A 143 8.29 -5.52 -24.86
N ASN A 144 8.85 -5.47 -23.66
CA ASN A 144 10.21 -5.90 -23.34
C ASN A 144 10.18 -7.18 -22.50
N TRP A 145 11.27 -7.95 -22.53
CA TRP A 145 11.40 -9.23 -21.83
C TRP A 145 11.15 -9.13 -20.31
N LEU A 146 11.40 -7.96 -19.71
CA LEU A 146 11.08 -7.62 -18.32
C LEU A 146 9.57 -7.59 -18.04
N GLY A 147 8.76 -7.13 -19.00
CA GLY A 147 7.31 -7.13 -18.90
C GLY A 147 6.73 -8.54 -18.93
N LYS A 148 7.31 -9.44 -19.73
CA LYS A 148 6.96 -10.87 -19.76
C LYS A 148 7.31 -11.57 -18.44
N ALA A 149 8.48 -11.27 -17.87
CA ALA A 149 8.88 -11.81 -16.57
C ALA A 149 7.96 -11.31 -15.43
N SER A 150 7.55 -10.04 -15.44
CA SER A 150 6.64 -9.49 -14.43
C SER A 150 5.26 -10.14 -14.42
N ARG A 151 4.68 -10.45 -15.60
CA ARG A 151 3.38 -11.13 -15.71
C ARG A 151 3.38 -12.52 -15.08
N ILE A 152 4.50 -13.23 -15.20
CA ILE A 152 4.69 -14.57 -14.62
C ILE A 152 4.90 -14.47 -13.09
N LEU A 153 5.51 -13.39 -12.60
CA LEU A 153 5.84 -13.19 -11.19
C LEU A 153 4.71 -12.58 -10.34
N THR A 154 3.73 -11.91 -10.95
CA THR A 154 2.64 -11.20 -10.24
C THR A 154 1.27 -11.83 -10.39
N GLN A 155 1.18 -13.09 -10.81
CA GLN A 155 -0.05 -13.88 -10.75
C GLN A 155 -0.11 -14.64 -9.42
N PRO A 156 -0.91 -14.20 -8.44
CA PRO A 156 -1.19 -15.00 -7.26
C PRO A 156 -2.24 -16.04 -7.67
N ASP A 157 -1.88 -17.32 -7.60
CA ASP A 157 -2.72 -18.49 -7.85
C ASP A 157 -3.67 -18.39 -9.07
N ALA A 158 -3.35 -19.18 -10.11
CA ALA A 158 -4.18 -19.33 -11.31
C ALA A 158 -5.64 -19.77 -11.07
N ASN A 159 -6.03 -20.06 -9.83
CA ASN A 159 -7.35 -20.57 -9.44
C ASN A 159 -8.12 -19.67 -8.45
N SER A 160 -7.67 -18.43 -8.17
CA SER A 160 -8.45 -17.49 -7.36
C SER A 160 -9.18 -16.48 -8.25
N PRO A 161 -10.52 -16.60 -8.44
CA PRO A 161 -11.30 -15.69 -9.29
C PRO A 161 -11.32 -14.23 -8.79
N ALA A 162 -10.83 -13.97 -7.57
CA ALA A 162 -10.69 -12.61 -7.02
C ALA A 162 -9.51 -11.82 -7.62
N TYR A 163 -8.52 -12.49 -8.24
CA TYR A 163 -7.36 -11.86 -8.85
C TYR A 163 -7.50 -11.76 -10.36
N ALA A 164 -8.46 -10.98 -10.85
CA ALA A 164 -8.64 -10.74 -12.28
C ALA A 164 -7.53 -9.89 -12.95
N GLY A 165 -6.36 -9.71 -12.31
CA GLY A 165 -5.25 -8.95 -12.85
C GLY A 165 -5.55 -7.46 -13.10
N GLN A 166 -6.69 -6.96 -12.64
CA GLN A 166 -7.09 -5.57 -12.82
C GLN A 166 -6.17 -4.67 -11.99
N ARG A 167 -5.65 -3.64 -12.66
CA ARG A 167 -4.70 -2.69 -12.10
C ARG A 167 -5.15 -1.30 -12.48
N PHE A 168 -4.83 -0.35 -11.62
CA PHE A 168 -5.04 1.04 -11.96
C PHE A 168 -4.09 1.47 -13.07
N ASN A 169 -4.59 2.36 -13.92
CA ASN A 169 -3.75 3.25 -14.72
C ASN A 169 -3.92 4.67 -14.17
N GLU A 170 -3.20 5.63 -14.75
CA GLU A 170 -3.24 7.03 -14.30
C GLU A 170 -4.66 7.59 -14.33
N GLN A 171 -5.39 7.37 -15.43
CA GLN A 171 -6.75 7.87 -15.61
C GLN A 171 -7.77 7.23 -14.67
N SER A 172 -7.72 5.91 -14.48
CA SER A 172 -8.67 5.20 -13.64
C SER A 172 -8.43 5.47 -12.15
N LEU A 173 -7.16 5.63 -11.74
CA LEU A 173 -6.85 6.04 -10.37
C LEU A 173 -7.22 7.49 -10.12
N GLN A 174 -6.97 8.39 -11.06
CA GLN A 174 -7.35 9.80 -10.94
C GLN A 174 -8.88 9.92 -10.82
N LYS A 175 -9.63 9.23 -11.68
CA LYS A 175 -11.09 9.19 -11.62
C LYS A 175 -11.61 8.65 -10.29
N LEU A 176 -10.96 7.61 -9.74
CA LEU A 176 -11.28 7.12 -8.41
C LEU A 176 -11.03 8.19 -7.35
N PHE A 177 -9.89 8.88 -7.39
CA PHE A 177 -9.58 9.92 -6.42
C PHE A 177 -10.56 11.09 -6.50
N ASP A 178 -10.88 11.55 -7.71
CA ASP A 178 -11.84 12.64 -7.95
C ASP A 178 -13.27 12.33 -7.48
N SER A 179 -13.62 11.06 -7.27
CA SER A 179 -14.95 10.68 -6.77
C SER A 179 -15.16 10.99 -5.28
N PHE A 180 -14.09 11.26 -4.53
CA PHE A 180 -14.16 11.60 -3.12
C PHE A 180 -14.14 13.11 -2.92
N ALA A 181 -15.17 13.67 -2.29
CA ALA A 181 -15.25 15.09 -1.95
C ALA A 181 -14.12 15.57 -0.99
N THR A 182 -13.42 14.63 -0.34
CA THR A 182 -12.25 14.91 0.52
C THR A 182 -10.93 14.91 -0.26
N PHE A 183 -10.91 14.55 -1.54
CA PHE A 183 -9.70 14.57 -2.34
C PHE A 183 -9.17 16.00 -2.48
N GLU A 184 -7.86 16.18 -2.27
CA GLU A 184 -7.24 17.50 -2.31
C GLU A 184 -6.27 17.64 -3.48
N ARG A 185 -5.43 16.62 -3.70
CA ARG A 185 -4.44 16.60 -4.78
C ARG A 185 -3.90 15.21 -5.03
N ALA A 186 -3.43 15.00 -6.25
CA ALA A 186 -2.57 13.88 -6.61
C ALA A 186 -1.30 14.36 -7.29
N PHE A 187 -0.25 13.55 -7.22
CA PHE A 187 1.01 13.82 -7.90
C PHE A 187 1.76 12.52 -8.18
N LEU A 188 2.60 12.54 -9.21
CA LEU A 188 3.44 11.41 -9.58
C LEU A 188 4.74 11.39 -8.79
N ILE A 189 5.15 10.20 -8.35
CA ILE A 189 6.45 9.97 -7.72
C ILE A 189 7.55 10.06 -8.80
N PRO A 190 8.77 10.55 -8.48
CA PRO A 190 9.91 10.53 -9.41
C PRO A 190 10.08 9.19 -10.14
N GLY A 191 9.96 9.23 -11.46
CA GLY A 191 9.92 8.05 -12.34
C GLY A 191 8.53 7.76 -12.93
N GLY A 192 7.48 8.44 -12.50
CA GLY A 192 6.16 8.44 -13.15
C GLY A 192 5.39 7.11 -13.09
N ARG A 193 5.82 6.17 -12.24
CA ARG A 193 5.23 4.82 -12.16
C ARG A 193 4.15 4.67 -11.09
N GLU A 194 4.12 5.59 -10.15
CA GLU A 194 3.18 5.61 -9.03
C GLU A 194 2.61 7.00 -8.86
N MET A 195 1.34 7.03 -8.48
CA MET A 195 0.64 8.25 -8.11
C MET A 195 0.31 8.22 -6.63
N ILE A 196 0.52 9.35 -5.96
CA ILE A 196 0.08 9.58 -4.59
C ILE A 196 -1.17 10.45 -4.64
N GLY A 197 -2.26 9.98 -4.04
CA GLY A 197 -3.44 10.76 -3.72
C GLY A 197 -3.45 11.19 -2.25
N VAL A 198 -3.77 12.45 -2.00
CA VAL A 198 -3.90 13.04 -0.67
C VAL A 198 -5.34 13.50 -0.47
N PHE A 199 -5.93 13.06 0.64
CA PHE A 199 -7.31 13.39 1.00
C PHE A 199 -7.34 14.03 2.38
N ARG A 200 -8.30 14.94 2.58
CA ARG A 200 -8.66 15.50 3.87
C ARG A 200 -9.28 14.42 4.76
N GLY A 201 -8.80 14.30 5.99
CA GLY A 201 -9.44 13.49 7.03
C GLY A 201 -10.70 14.17 7.59
N ARG A 202 -11.38 13.52 8.54
CA ARG A 202 -12.63 14.03 9.13
C ARG A 202 -12.48 15.24 10.07
N GLY A 203 -11.25 15.65 10.37
CA GLY A 203 -10.97 16.67 11.38
C GLY A 203 -10.90 16.07 12.79
N LYS A 204 -10.59 16.91 13.78
CA LYS A 204 -10.84 16.56 15.19
C LYS A 204 -12.31 16.85 15.46
N GLU A 205 -13.18 15.86 15.30
CA GLU A 205 -14.42 15.91 16.06
C GLU A 205 -14.02 15.84 17.55
N ALA A 206 -14.47 16.82 18.34
CA ALA A 206 -14.35 16.77 19.78
C ALA A 206 -14.97 15.46 20.26
N LEU A 207 -14.17 14.70 21.02
CA LEU A 207 -14.64 13.53 21.77
C LEU A 207 -15.90 13.87 22.57
#